data_AF-A0A0D8XG32-F1
#
_entry.id   AF-A0A0D8XG32-F1
#
_cell.length_a   1.000
_cell.length_b   1.000
_cell.length_c   1.000
_cell.angle_alpha   90.00
_cell.angle_beta   90.00
_cell.angle_gamma   90.00
#
_symmetry.space_group_name_H-M   'P 1'
#
loop_
_entity.id
_entity.type
_entity.pdbx_description
1 polymer ?
#
loop_
_entity_poly.entity_id
_entity_poly.type
_entity_poly.pdbx_seq_one_letter_code
_entity_poly.pdbx_strand_id
1 'polypeptide(L)'
;LNDWKEIVEARIRSNTRRFTTKKKSEILAPNRFAPVATLFFYPLLRTETEEHLELKGRDSAFFARLLICVSEILQAARNAPSVVRMAESLAEVVTPLRFHPEVFIQSAVLFAYFSITVAVPDAVFRDAFGNAVSKWIEWAIFCADNIDVSEQQRSIARSVAAVLLQKAEEIPTILESG
;
A
#
# COMPACT_ATOMS: atom_id res chain seq x y z
N LEU A 1 -0.42 -42.71 32.47
CA LEU A 1 -1.34 -42.37 31.36
C LEU A 1 -0.67 -41.35 30.43
N ASN A 2 0.22 -41.78 29.51
CA ASN A 2 0.56 -41.08 28.24
C ASN A 2 1.67 -41.74 27.39
N ASP A 3 2.16 -42.92 27.79
CA ASP A 3 3.27 -43.63 27.13
C ASP A 3 3.01 -43.93 25.64
N TRP A 4 1.76 -44.22 25.27
CA TRP A 4 1.40 -44.56 23.90
C TRP A 4 1.60 -43.39 22.91
N LYS A 5 1.45 -42.14 23.38
CA LYS A 5 1.53 -40.96 22.52
C LYS A 5 2.98 -40.66 22.14
N GLU A 6 3.90 -40.83 23.10
CA GLU A 6 5.34 -40.71 22.87
C GLU A 6 5.87 -41.81 21.95
N ILE A 7 5.40 -43.04 22.13
CA ILE A 7 5.74 -44.17 21.24
C ILE A 7 5.28 -43.90 19.81
N VAL A 8 4.06 -43.38 19.63
CA VAL A 8 3.53 -43.04 18.30
C VAL A 8 4.32 -41.89 17.67
N GLU A 9 4.63 -40.83 18.41
CA GLU A 9 5.43 -39.71 17.88
C GLU A 9 6.86 -40.13 17.52
N ALA A 10 7.49 -40.99 18.32
CA ALA A 10 8.79 -41.55 18.03
C ALA A 10 8.76 -42.38 16.73
N ARG A 11 7.71 -43.17 16.53
CA ARG A 11 7.53 -44.00 15.34
C ARG A 11 7.24 -43.17 14.09
N ILE A 12 6.43 -42.12 14.21
CA ILE A 12 6.20 -41.16 13.12
C ILE A 12 7.53 -40.48 12.77
N ARG A 13 8.32 -40.07 13.77
CA ARG A 13 9.62 -39.42 13.54
C ARG A 13 10.63 -40.37 12.87
N SER A 14 10.64 -41.66 13.23
CA SER A 14 11.58 -42.64 12.68
C SER A 14 11.19 -43.16 11.29
N ASN A 15 9.89 -43.26 10.99
CA ASN A 15 9.41 -43.86 9.74
C ASN A 15 8.99 -42.84 8.67
N THR A 16 8.96 -41.54 8.99
CA THR A 16 8.60 -40.52 8.00
C THR A 16 9.86 -39.91 7.41
N ARG A 17 10.11 -40.18 6.13
CA ARG A 17 11.17 -39.52 5.35
C ARG A 17 10.83 -38.03 5.21
N ARG A 18 11.55 -37.16 5.93
CA ARG A 18 11.35 -35.71 5.88
C ARG A 18 11.95 -35.12 4.61
N PHE A 19 11.11 -34.76 3.66
CA PHE A 19 11.49 -33.87 2.57
C PHE A 19 11.51 -32.43 3.09
N THR A 20 12.59 -32.04 3.75
CA THR A 20 12.84 -30.63 4.02
C THR A 20 13.42 -30.01 2.77
N THR A 21 12.59 -29.32 1.98
CA THR A 21 13.11 -28.33 1.03
C THR A 21 13.81 -27.28 1.90
N LYS A 22 15.14 -27.25 1.90
CA LYS A 22 15.87 -26.09 2.45
C LYS A 22 15.26 -24.87 1.78
N LYS A 23 14.62 -23.98 2.54
CA LYS A 23 14.04 -22.74 2.01
C LYS A 23 15.20 -22.05 1.29
N LYS A 24 15.13 -22.01 -0.04
CA LYS A 24 16.17 -21.38 -0.87
C LYS A 24 16.26 -19.95 -0.34
N SER A 25 17.46 -19.50 0.06
CA SER A 25 17.63 -18.10 0.44
C SER A 25 17.03 -17.26 -0.68
N GLU A 26 16.07 -16.40 -0.34
CA GLU A 26 15.48 -15.50 -1.33
C GLU A 26 16.64 -14.71 -1.92
N ILE A 27 16.93 -14.98 -3.20
CA ILE A 27 17.91 -14.21 -3.92
C ILE A 27 17.28 -12.81 -4.03
N LEU A 28 17.81 -11.88 -3.24
CA LEU A 28 17.45 -10.47 -3.30
C LEU A 28 17.94 -9.93 -4.64
N ALA A 29 17.18 -10.20 -5.70
CA ALA A 29 17.44 -9.64 -7.00
C ALA A 29 17.14 -8.13 -6.94
N PRO A 30 18.03 -7.28 -7.47
CA PRO A 30 17.79 -5.85 -7.48
C PRO A 30 16.51 -5.54 -8.28
N ASN A 31 15.76 -4.54 -7.84
CA ASN A 31 14.57 -4.10 -8.56
C ASN A 31 14.97 -3.57 -9.94
N ARG A 32 14.67 -4.34 -10.99
CA ARG A 32 15.00 -4.00 -12.39
C ARG A 32 14.23 -2.77 -12.90
N PHE A 33 13.10 -2.44 -12.27
CA PHE A 33 12.27 -1.31 -12.64
C PHE A 33 12.72 -0.01 -11.96
N ALA A 34 13.40 -0.09 -10.81
CA ALA A 34 13.84 1.09 -10.04
C ALA A 34 14.59 2.16 -10.88
N PRO A 35 15.50 1.81 -11.82
CA PRO A 35 16.22 2.81 -12.61
C PRO A 35 15.34 3.64 -13.55
N VAL A 36 14.16 3.13 -13.93
CA VAL A 36 13.25 3.78 -14.90
C VAL A 36 11.92 4.20 -14.29
N ALA A 37 11.63 3.83 -13.05
CA ALA A 37 10.33 4.04 -12.41
C ALA A 37 9.85 5.49 -12.48
N THR A 38 10.74 6.45 -12.23
CA THR A 38 10.41 7.88 -12.24
C THR A 38 10.05 8.41 -13.63
N LEU A 39 10.58 7.78 -14.70
CA LEU A 39 10.30 8.14 -16.09
C LEU A 39 8.86 7.78 -16.50
N PHE A 40 8.26 6.80 -15.84
CA PHE A 40 6.84 6.48 -16.01
C PHE A 40 5.96 7.26 -15.02
N PHE A 41 6.40 7.32 -13.77
CA PHE A 41 5.60 7.85 -12.67
C PHE A 41 5.28 9.34 -12.80
N TYR A 42 6.30 10.20 -12.97
CA TYR A 42 6.07 11.65 -12.92
C TYR A 42 5.31 12.20 -14.13
N PRO A 43 5.56 11.76 -15.38
CA PRO A 43 4.76 12.20 -16.51
C PRO A 43 3.27 11.85 -16.37
N LEU A 44 2.96 10.65 -15.87
CA LEU A 44 1.58 10.23 -15.63
C LEU A 44 0.95 10.98 -14.44
N LEU A 45 1.71 11.23 -13.37
CA LEU A 45 1.21 11.99 -12.22
C LEU A 45 0.89 13.46 -12.56
N ARG A 46 1.66 14.05 -13.47
CA ARG A 46 1.54 15.45 -13.92
C ARG A 46 0.92 15.56 -15.31
N THR A 47 0.01 14.67 -15.68
CA THR A 47 -0.63 14.75 -17.01
C THR A 47 -1.35 16.10 -17.13
N GLU A 48 -0.72 17.04 -17.83
CA GLU A 48 -1.32 18.29 -18.25
C GLU A 48 -2.38 17.95 -19.29
N THR A 49 -3.59 18.44 -19.04
CA THR A 49 -4.72 18.21 -19.92
C THR A 49 -4.68 19.24 -21.04
N GLU A 50 -4.45 18.77 -22.26
CA GLU A 50 -4.74 19.54 -23.48
C GLU A 50 -6.22 19.97 -23.51
N GLU A 51 -6.59 20.92 -24.38
CA GLU A 51 -7.92 21.56 -24.48
C GLU A 51 -9.14 20.61 -24.54
N HIS A 52 -8.94 19.30 -24.74
CA HIS A 52 -10.00 18.30 -24.89
C HIS A 52 -10.12 17.28 -23.74
N LEU A 53 -9.28 17.36 -22.70
CA LEU A 53 -9.28 16.37 -21.60
C LEU A 53 -9.72 17.02 -20.28
N GLU A 54 -10.94 16.76 -19.83
CA GLU A 54 -11.50 17.33 -18.60
C GLU A 54 -11.38 16.36 -17.42
N LEU A 55 -10.15 16.11 -16.94
CA LEU A 55 -9.87 15.12 -15.87
C LEU A 55 -10.63 15.39 -14.56
N LYS A 56 -10.98 16.64 -14.28
CA LYS A 56 -11.76 17.04 -13.08
C LYS A 56 -13.26 17.17 -13.37
N GLY A 57 -13.68 16.91 -14.60
CA GLY A 57 -15.06 17.01 -15.07
C GLY A 57 -15.47 15.71 -15.76
N ARG A 58 -15.75 15.81 -17.06
CA ARG A 58 -16.31 14.71 -17.86
C ARG A 58 -15.41 13.47 -17.93
N ASP A 59 -14.09 13.64 -17.81
CA ASP A 59 -13.11 12.56 -17.91
C ASP A 59 -12.58 12.08 -16.54
N SER A 60 -13.30 12.37 -15.46
CA SER A 60 -12.92 11.96 -14.10
C SER A 60 -12.77 10.44 -13.95
N ALA A 61 -13.54 9.63 -14.68
CA ALA A 61 -13.38 8.18 -14.67
C ALA A 61 -12.01 7.74 -15.24
N PHE A 62 -11.52 8.43 -16.26
CA PHE A 62 -10.17 8.21 -16.80
C PHE A 62 -9.11 8.69 -15.81
N PHE A 63 -9.33 9.84 -15.17
CA PHE A 63 -8.43 10.35 -14.12
C PHE A 63 -8.28 9.36 -12.96
N ALA A 64 -9.37 8.74 -12.50
CA ALA A 64 -9.31 7.71 -11.46
C ALA A 64 -8.45 6.51 -11.87
N ARG A 65 -8.56 6.05 -13.13
CA ARG A 65 -7.71 4.97 -13.64
C ARG A 65 -6.25 5.38 -13.76
N LEU A 66 -5.98 6.63 -14.12
CA LEU A 66 -4.62 7.18 -14.15
C LEU A 66 -4.00 7.17 -12.75
N LEU A 67 -4.74 7.61 -11.73
CA LEU A 67 -4.29 7.57 -10.33
C LEU A 67 -4.00 6.14 -9.86
N ILE A 68 -4.86 5.18 -10.22
CA ILE A 68 -4.62 3.75 -9.93
C ILE A 68 -3.33 3.28 -10.61
N CYS A 69 -3.14 3.58 -11.89
CA CYS A 69 -1.95 3.19 -12.63
C CYS A 69 -0.66 3.76 -12.02
N VAL A 70 -0.66 5.04 -11.65
CA VAL A 70 0.48 5.69 -10.99
C VAL A 70 0.76 5.06 -9.61
N SER A 71 -0.29 4.65 -8.90
CA SER A 71 -0.18 3.93 -7.62
C SER A 71 0.41 2.53 -7.80
N GLU A 72 0.07 1.81 -8.87
CA GLU A 72 0.69 0.52 -9.22
C GLU A 72 2.18 0.68 -9.59
N ILE A 73 2.53 1.74 -10.33
CA ILE A 73 3.92 2.07 -10.65
C ILE A 73 4.72 2.33 -9.36
N LEU A 74 4.15 3.02 -8.38
CA LEU A 74 4.78 3.22 -7.07
C LEU A 74 5.06 1.89 -6.37
N GLN A 75 4.10 0.96 -6.35
CA GLN A 75 4.29 -0.36 -5.77
C GLN A 75 5.36 -1.18 -6.51
N ALA A 76 5.38 -1.13 -7.85
CA ALA A 76 6.40 -1.76 -8.66
C ALA A 76 7.80 -1.16 -8.41
N ALA A 77 7.86 0.11 -8.03
CA ALA A 77 9.08 0.83 -7.66
C ALA A 77 9.49 0.62 -6.19
N ARG A 78 8.85 -0.29 -5.44
CA ARG A 78 9.28 -0.61 -4.07
C ARG A 78 10.79 -0.92 -4.01
N ASN A 79 11.44 -0.47 -2.94
CA ASN A 79 12.90 -0.52 -2.76
C ASN A 79 13.72 0.36 -3.72
N ALA A 80 13.10 1.16 -4.58
CA ALA A 80 13.83 2.18 -5.33
C ALA A 80 14.26 3.34 -4.40
N PRO A 81 15.43 3.94 -4.61
CA PRO A 81 15.86 5.11 -3.81
C PRO A 81 14.89 6.30 -3.89
N SER A 82 14.09 6.38 -4.97
CA SER A 82 13.11 7.45 -5.19
C SER A 82 11.73 7.18 -4.59
N VAL A 83 11.49 6.01 -3.98
CA VAL A 83 10.12 5.58 -3.58
C VAL A 83 9.44 6.55 -2.62
N VAL A 84 10.18 7.12 -1.66
CA VAL A 84 9.65 8.09 -0.70
C VAL A 84 9.19 9.36 -1.42
N ARG A 85 10.03 9.93 -2.28
CA ARG A 85 9.69 11.15 -3.04
C ARG A 85 8.52 10.94 -4.00
N MET A 86 8.43 9.75 -4.60
CA MET A 86 7.29 9.36 -5.44
C MET A 86 6.01 9.30 -4.59
N ALA A 87 6.07 8.66 -3.43
CA ALA A 87 4.93 8.57 -2.51
C ALA A 87 4.46 9.94 -1.99
N GLU A 88 5.39 10.84 -1.65
CA GLU A 88 5.08 12.23 -1.26
C GLU A 88 4.34 12.96 -2.39
N SER A 89 4.86 12.85 -3.61
CA SER A 89 4.24 13.49 -4.78
C SER A 89 2.84 12.93 -5.05
N LEU A 90 2.65 11.61 -4.90
CA LEU A 90 1.32 11.01 -5.03
C LEU A 90 0.36 11.51 -3.94
N ALA A 91 0.82 11.56 -2.69
CA ALA A 91 0.04 12.04 -1.56
C ALA A 91 -0.45 13.49 -1.77
N GLU A 92 0.44 14.37 -2.26
CA GLU A 92 0.09 15.76 -2.59
C GLU A 92 -1.03 15.84 -3.64
N VAL A 93 -0.98 15.00 -4.67
CA VAL A 93 -1.97 14.99 -5.75
C VAL A 93 -3.32 14.41 -5.30
N VAL A 94 -3.32 13.34 -4.49
CA VAL A 94 -4.57 12.64 -4.12
C VAL A 94 -5.28 13.25 -2.90
N THR A 95 -4.55 13.94 -2.02
CA THR A 95 -5.12 14.58 -0.82
C THR A 95 -6.31 15.52 -1.08
N PRO A 96 -6.28 16.43 -2.08
CA PRO A 96 -7.43 17.28 -2.38
C PRO A 96 -8.62 16.52 -2.99
N LEU A 97 -8.43 15.28 -3.44
CA LEU A 97 -9.47 14.49 -4.12
C LEU A 97 -10.32 13.65 -3.16
N ARG A 98 -9.99 13.63 -1.86
CA ARG A 98 -10.69 12.88 -0.81
C ARG A 98 -12.20 13.13 -0.74
N PHE A 99 -12.63 14.35 -1.07
CA PHE A 99 -14.04 14.74 -1.01
C PHE A 99 -14.64 14.98 -2.40
N HIS A 100 -14.05 14.39 -3.45
CA HIS A 100 -14.60 14.44 -4.79
C HIS A 100 -15.99 13.79 -4.82
N PRO A 101 -17.00 14.34 -5.52
CA PRO A 101 -18.36 13.78 -5.55
C PRO A 101 -18.40 12.35 -6.11
N GLU A 102 -17.55 12.08 -7.08
CA GLU A 102 -17.46 10.76 -7.69
C GLU A 102 -16.74 9.74 -6.80
N VAL A 103 -17.48 8.70 -6.44
CA VAL A 103 -17.04 7.56 -5.62
C VAL A 103 -15.80 6.85 -6.16
N PHE A 104 -15.67 6.72 -7.49
CA PHE A 104 -14.54 6.04 -8.10
C PHE A 104 -13.23 6.84 -7.94
N ILE A 105 -13.30 8.17 -7.83
CA ILE A 105 -12.14 9.01 -7.49
C ILE A 105 -11.73 8.74 -6.04
N GLN A 106 -12.69 8.74 -5.11
CA GLN A 106 -12.42 8.41 -3.70
C GLN A 106 -11.79 7.02 -3.57
N SER A 107 -12.27 6.05 -4.36
CA SER A 107 -11.70 4.69 -4.39
C SER A 107 -10.26 4.68 -4.90
N ALA A 108 -9.93 5.49 -5.91
CA ALA A 108 -8.55 5.67 -6.37
C ALA A 108 -7.66 6.33 -5.29
N VAL A 109 -8.18 7.28 -4.52
CA VAL A 109 -7.47 7.90 -3.38
C VAL A 109 -7.18 6.86 -2.29
N LEU A 110 -8.16 6.02 -1.92
CA LEU A 110 -7.95 4.91 -0.98
C LEU A 110 -6.85 3.96 -1.47
N PHE A 111 -6.87 3.61 -2.76
CA PHE A 111 -5.85 2.76 -3.35
C PHE A 111 -4.46 3.42 -3.37
N ALA A 112 -4.39 4.74 -3.57
CA ALA A 112 -3.15 5.49 -3.50
C ALA A 112 -2.55 5.48 -2.07
N TYR A 113 -3.37 5.72 -1.04
CA TYR A 113 -2.91 5.62 0.35
C TYR A 113 -2.45 4.21 0.72
N PHE A 114 -3.16 3.18 0.28
CA PHE A 114 -2.71 1.80 0.42
C PHE A 114 -1.36 1.57 -0.26
N SER A 115 -1.23 2.02 -1.51
CA SER A 115 0.00 1.86 -2.31
C SER A 115 1.20 2.55 -1.67
N ILE A 116 1.02 3.76 -1.13
CA ILE A 116 2.05 4.48 -0.37
C ILE A 116 2.47 3.68 0.87
N THR A 117 1.50 3.19 1.63
CA THR A 117 1.72 2.42 2.86
C THR A 117 2.50 1.14 2.62
N VAL A 118 2.24 0.47 1.49
CA VAL A 118 2.91 -0.78 1.13
C VAL A 118 4.29 -0.53 0.51
N ALA A 119 4.44 0.51 -0.32
CA ALA A 119 5.68 0.74 -1.08
C ALA A 119 6.79 1.37 -0.22
N VAL A 120 6.44 2.21 0.75
CA VAL A 120 7.39 2.94 1.59
C VAL A 120 7.85 2.06 2.77
N PRO A 121 9.16 1.89 2.99
CA PRO A 121 9.68 1.11 4.11
C PRO A 121 9.28 1.70 5.48
N ASP A 122 8.99 0.83 6.45
CA ASP A 122 8.55 1.23 7.80
C ASP A 122 9.52 2.21 8.45
N ALA A 123 10.82 1.97 8.27
CA ALA A 123 11.92 2.75 8.84
C ALA A 123 11.90 4.24 8.45
N VAL A 124 11.25 4.62 7.36
CA VAL A 124 11.17 6.01 6.87
C VAL A 124 9.74 6.52 6.75
N PHE A 125 8.74 5.66 6.95
CA PHE A 125 7.33 6.01 6.75
C PHE A 125 6.87 7.09 7.74
N ARG A 126 7.26 6.97 9.02
CA ARG A 126 6.89 7.94 10.06
C ARG A 126 7.43 9.33 9.76
N ASP A 127 8.69 9.41 9.37
CA ASP A 127 9.35 10.68 9.16
C ASP A 127 8.77 11.39 7.92
N ALA A 128 8.41 10.62 6.89
CA ALA A 128 7.80 11.16 5.68
C ALA A 128 6.30 11.53 5.86
N PHE A 129 5.52 10.70 6.57
CA PHE A 129 4.05 10.79 6.55
C PHE A 129 3.39 10.92 7.93
N GLY A 130 4.13 10.97 9.03
CA GLY A 130 3.56 10.93 10.39
C GLY A 130 2.47 11.97 10.66
N ASN A 131 2.63 13.20 10.15
CA ASN A 131 1.61 14.25 10.30
C ASN A 131 0.40 14.07 9.37
N ALA A 132 0.55 13.35 8.27
CA ALA A 132 -0.48 13.14 7.26
C ALA A 132 -1.28 11.86 7.52
N VAL A 133 -0.64 10.80 8.03
CA VAL A 133 -1.23 9.45 8.15
C VAL A 133 -2.47 9.44 9.04
N SER A 134 -2.50 10.22 10.13
CA SER A 134 -3.69 10.33 10.99
C SER A 134 -4.90 10.85 10.20
N LYS A 135 -4.70 11.85 9.32
CA LYS A 135 -5.77 12.39 8.46
C LYS A 135 -6.21 11.40 7.38
N TRP A 136 -5.32 10.48 6.97
CA TRP A 136 -5.66 9.42 6.02
C TRP A 136 -6.49 8.33 6.71
N ILE A 137 -6.10 7.94 7.93
CA ILE A 137 -6.82 6.98 8.76
C ILE A 137 -8.24 7.49 9.06
N GLU A 138 -8.36 8.72 9.58
CA GLU A 138 -9.66 9.34 9.87
C GLU A 138 -10.57 9.36 8.66
N TRP A 139 -10.03 9.73 7.49
CA TRP A 139 -10.80 9.77 6.26
C TRP A 139 -11.16 8.38 5.73
N ALA A 140 -10.28 7.39 5.84
CA ALA A 140 -10.59 6.01 5.45
C ALA A 140 -11.68 5.40 6.34
N ILE A 141 -11.68 5.69 7.65
CA ILE A 141 -12.76 5.31 8.57
C ILE A 141 -14.07 6.01 8.18
N PHE A 142 -14.03 7.32 7.91
CA PHE A 142 -15.20 8.05 7.41
C PHE A 142 -15.80 7.40 6.14
N CYS A 143 -14.97 6.99 5.18
CA CYS A 143 -15.43 6.27 3.99
C CYS A 143 -16.00 4.88 4.31
N ALA A 144 -15.47 4.19 5.32
CA ALA A 144 -15.96 2.87 5.74
C ALA A 144 -17.36 2.91 6.39
N ASP A 145 -17.70 4.05 6.98
CA ASP A 145 -18.98 4.28 7.66
C ASP A 145 -20.04 4.94 6.77
N ASN A 146 -19.67 5.34 5.54
CA ASN A 146 -20.58 5.96 4.59
C ASN A 146 -21.59 4.95 4.02
N ILE A 147 -22.79 4.90 4.60
CA ILE A 147 -23.85 3.96 4.21
C ILE A 147 -24.42 4.19 2.80
N ASP A 148 -24.21 5.38 2.23
CA ASP A 148 -24.75 5.75 0.91
C ASP A 148 -23.94 5.13 -0.24
N VAL A 149 -22.77 4.56 0.06
CA VAL A 149 -21.92 3.90 -0.93
C VAL A 149 -21.95 2.37 -0.83
N SER A 150 -21.52 1.72 -1.92
CA SER A 150 -21.49 0.25 -2.03
C SER A 150 -20.71 -0.41 -0.90
N GLU A 151 -21.13 -1.62 -0.49
CA GLU A 151 -20.39 -2.43 0.49
C GLU A 151 -18.95 -2.72 0.02
N GLN A 152 -18.74 -2.89 -1.28
CA GLN A 152 -17.41 -3.09 -1.84
C GLN A 152 -16.48 -1.92 -1.51
N GLN A 153 -16.92 -0.68 -1.73
CA GLN A 153 -16.13 0.51 -1.42
C GLN A 153 -15.88 0.63 0.09
N ARG A 154 -16.90 0.41 0.92
CA ARG A 154 -16.73 0.44 2.38
C ARG A 154 -15.74 -0.62 2.86
N SER A 155 -15.79 -1.83 2.29
CA SER A 155 -14.86 -2.91 2.60
C SER A 155 -13.41 -2.55 2.23
N ILE A 156 -13.20 -1.93 1.06
CA ILE A 156 -11.89 -1.38 0.67
C ILE A 156 -11.44 -0.34 1.70
N ALA A 157 -12.29 0.61 2.06
CA ALA A 157 -11.95 1.67 3.02
C ALA A 157 -11.54 1.11 4.39
N ARG A 158 -12.27 0.10 4.92
CA ARG A 158 -11.89 -0.60 6.16
C ARG A 158 -10.53 -1.28 6.05
N SER A 159 -10.27 -1.93 4.91
CA SER A 159 -9.00 -2.62 4.67
C SER A 159 -7.84 -1.62 4.62
N VAL A 160 -8.03 -0.48 3.97
CA VAL A 160 -7.03 0.60 3.92
C VAL A 160 -6.80 1.21 5.30
N ALA A 161 -7.85 1.49 6.06
CA ALA A 161 -7.74 2.00 7.43
C ALA A 161 -6.95 1.03 8.33
N ALA A 162 -7.22 -0.26 8.25
CA ALA A 162 -6.51 -1.29 9.02
C ALA A 162 -5.02 -1.33 8.67
N VAL A 163 -4.67 -1.29 7.39
CA VAL A 163 -3.26 -1.29 6.94
C VAL A 163 -2.52 -0.02 7.38
N LEU A 164 -3.18 1.14 7.32
CA LEU A 164 -2.61 2.41 7.80
C LEU A 164 -2.39 2.40 9.32
N LEU A 165 -3.35 1.88 10.08
CA LEU A 165 -3.24 1.74 11.54
C LEU A 165 -2.08 0.81 11.91
N GLN A 166 -2.00 -0.37 11.29
CA GLN A 166 -0.90 -1.30 11.51
C GLN A 166 0.45 -0.66 11.21
N LYS A 167 0.58 0.05 10.08
CA LYS A 167 1.81 0.76 9.71
C LYS A 167 2.17 1.87 10.69
N ALA A 168 1.17 2.55 11.25
CA ALA A 168 1.38 3.60 12.24
C ALA A 168 1.76 3.06 13.64
N GLU A 169 1.37 1.82 13.97
CA GLU A 169 1.66 1.14 15.24
C GLU A 169 2.99 0.37 15.24
N GLU A 170 3.37 -0.25 14.11
CA GLU A 170 4.60 -1.05 13.96
C GLU A 170 5.90 -0.23 14.01
N ILE A 171 5.82 1.07 14.31
CA ILE A 171 6.97 1.95 14.43
C ILE A 171 7.54 1.86 15.85
N PRO A 172 8.67 1.17 16.07
CA PRO A 172 9.24 1.08 17.39
C PRO A 172 9.87 2.43 17.76
N THR A 173 9.64 2.87 18.99
CA THR A 173 10.48 3.83 19.72
C THR A 173 11.89 3.26 19.86
N ILE A 174 12.69 3.29 18.79
CA ILE A 174 14.14 3.04 18.87
C ILE A 174 14.84 4.39 19.02
N LEU A 175 14.62 5.07 20.14
CA LEU A 175 15.48 6.16 20.63
C LEU A 175 15.45 6.29 22.17
N GLU A 176 15.20 5.22 22.91
CA GLU A 176 15.46 5.18 24.36
C GLU A 176 16.09 3.86 24.79
N SER A 177 17.36 3.64 24.43
CA SER A 177 18.36 2.88 25.20
C SER A 177 19.57 2.55 24.32
N GLY A 178 20.73 3.18 24.59
CA GLY A 178 22.01 2.88 23.96
C GLY A 178 22.98 4.04 24.02
#